data_AF-A0A5P9P0S4-F1
#
_entry.id   AF-A0A5P9P0S4-F1
#
_cell.length_a   1.000
_cell.length_b   1.000
_cell.length_c   1.000
_cell.angle_alpha   90.00
_cell.angle_beta   90.00
_cell.angle_gamma   90.00
#
_symmetry.space_group_name_H-M   'P 1'
#
loop_
_entity.id
_entity.type
_entity.pdbx_description
1 polymer ?
#
loop_
_entity_poly.entity_id
_entity_poly.type
_entity_poly.pdbx_seq_one_letter_code
_entity_poly.pdbx_strand_id
1 'polypeptide(L)'
;MLDELLGRASLKARIDELEEENERLRKRYEAESDRRSDAVTARQDAEAEVNRLEDRIAQLEGELERVDDENGGLEVRRREQLRGSRLAEVVDRLTSFRTGPEGALTAVVGDDGLVGLRDEIADDLEDVLGERAALVNDAAPCVVCADDAGLISVTLEPPVSLDGDHRASWRDRFALEREWVLPTGRYALALVRADLFALGIYDGDERIDYHGFESDVKGSHSKGGFSQARFERIRDDQIDDHLERCADALATHVPDDVDRLFVVGQRGVVGTLVDDAGLEPAGTAAVDATGDPKPALEDAHRSFWTTELRVL
;
A
#
# COMPACT_ATOMS: atom_id res chain seq x y z
N MET A 1 8.87 36.93 -72.25
CA MET A 1 9.05 36.29 -73.58
C MET A 1 10.44 35.69 -73.80
N LEU A 2 11.58 36.38 -73.49
CA LEU A 2 12.92 35.78 -73.61
C LEU A 2 13.29 34.78 -72.49
N ASP A 3 12.80 34.98 -71.26
CA ASP A 3 13.05 34.07 -70.12
C ASP A 3 12.25 32.75 -70.17
N GLU A 4 11.16 32.73 -70.95
CA GLU A 4 10.27 31.57 -71.15
C GLU A 4 10.82 30.62 -72.23
N LEU A 5 11.44 31.17 -73.28
CA LEU A 5 12.04 30.43 -74.40
C LEU A 5 13.39 29.75 -74.06
N LEU A 6 14.01 30.13 -72.93
CA LEU A 6 15.34 29.63 -72.50
C LEU A 6 15.30 28.78 -71.21
N GLY A 7 14.11 28.39 -70.71
CA GLY A 7 13.98 27.56 -69.51
C GLY A 7 14.38 28.25 -68.19
N ARG A 8 14.68 29.55 -68.21
CA ARG A 8 15.03 30.35 -67.01
C ARG A 8 13.83 30.60 -66.12
N ALA A 9 12.64 30.75 -66.70
CA ALA A 9 11.40 30.93 -65.94
C ALA A 9 11.08 29.69 -65.06
N SER A 10 11.22 28.48 -65.59
CA SER A 10 11.01 27.23 -64.82
C SER A 10 12.08 27.02 -63.75
N LEU A 11 13.33 27.42 -64.02
CA LEU A 11 14.40 27.37 -63.02
C LEU A 11 14.19 28.38 -61.89
N LYS A 12 13.73 29.60 -62.20
CA LYS A 12 13.36 30.59 -61.17
C LYS A 12 12.21 30.09 -60.30
N ALA A 13 11.14 29.59 -60.90
CA ALA A 13 10.02 29.03 -60.14
C ALA A 13 10.45 27.86 -59.24
N ARG A 14 11.39 27.03 -59.69
CA ARG A 14 11.95 25.94 -58.87
C ARG A 14 12.87 26.44 -57.76
N ILE A 15 13.61 27.53 -58.00
CA ILE A 15 14.42 28.18 -56.96
C ILE A 15 13.50 28.77 -55.89
N ASP A 16 12.45 29.49 -56.29
CA ASP A 16 11.49 30.09 -55.35
C ASP A 16 10.79 29.01 -54.52
N GLU A 17 10.37 27.89 -55.14
CA GLU A 17 9.78 26.74 -54.46
C GLU A 17 10.76 26.09 -53.46
N LEU A 18 12.02 25.89 -53.87
CA LEU A 18 13.06 25.32 -53.01
C LEU A 18 13.44 26.27 -51.86
N GLU A 19 13.41 27.59 -52.07
CA GLU A 19 13.65 28.59 -51.04
C GLU A 19 12.52 28.60 -50.01
N GLU A 20 11.26 28.55 -50.44
CA GLU A 20 10.11 28.38 -49.55
C GLU A 20 10.19 27.05 -48.77
N GLU A 21 10.56 25.96 -49.43
CA GLU A 21 10.74 24.66 -48.77
C GLU A 21 11.88 24.70 -47.75
N ASN A 22 13.00 25.36 -48.08
CA ASN A 22 14.12 25.54 -47.16
C ASN A 22 13.70 26.36 -45.92
N GLU A 23 12.92 27.43 -46.11
CA GLU A 23 12.42 28.25 -45.01
C GLU A 23 11.47 27.46 -44.11
N ARG A 24 10.57 26.65 -44.70
CA ARG A 24 9.68 25.75 -43.94
C ARG A 24 10.45 24.68 -43.17
N LEU A 25 11.51 24.11 -43.75
CA LEU A 25 12.36 23.12 -43.09
C LEU A 25 13.17 23.74 -41.95
N ARG A 26 13.73 24.94 -42.14
CA ARG A 26 14.44 25.69 -41.08
C ARG A 26 13.54 25.99 -39.89
N LYS A 27 12.35 26.56 -40.13
CA LYS A 27 11.37 26.82 -39.05
C LYS A 27 11.00 25.55 -38.29
N ARG A 28 10.87 24.42 -38.99
CA ARG A 28 10.55 23.13 -38.36
C ARG A 28 11.73 22.59 -37.52
N TYR A 29 12.96 22.76 -38.01
CA TYR A 29 14.16 22.38 -37.29
C TYR A 29 14.38 23.25 -36.04
N GLU A 30 14.19 24.57 -36.15
CA GLU A 30 14.25 25.50 -35.00
C GLU A 30 13.22 25.11 -33.93
N ALA A 31 11.96 24.90 -34.31
CA ALA A 31 10.92 24.49 -33.39
C ALA A 31 11.18 23.10 -32.73
N GLU A 32 11.88 22.19 -33.42
CA GLU A 32 12.27 20.89 -32.86
C GLU A 32 13.47 21.03 -31.91
N SER A 33 14.45 21.85 -32.29
CA SER A 33 15.61 22.18 -31.45
C SER A 33 15.16 22.85 -30.15
N ASP A 34 14.22 23.79 -30.21
CA ASP A 34 13.66 24.49 -29.04
C ASP A 34 12.96 23.50 -28.12
N ARG A 35 12.08 22.64 -28.64
CA ARG A 35 11.42 21.58 -27.85
C ARG A 35 12.41 20.63 -27.19
N ARG A 36 13.51 20.30 -27.88
CA ARG A 36 14.56 19.44 -27.31
C ARG A 36 15.28 20.16 -26.18
N SER A 37 15.53 21.46 -26.32
CA SER A 37 16.12 22.28 -25.26
C SER A 37 15.21 22.32 -24.03
N ASP A 38 13.92 22.61 -24.22
CA ASP A 38 12.93 22.67 -23.14
C ASP A 38 12.81 21.33 -22.41
N ALA A 39 12.79 20.22 -23.15
CA ALA A 39 12.72 18.88 -22.56
C ALA A 39 13.98 18.54 -21.73
N VAL A 40 15.16 19.00 -22.17
CA VAL A 40 16.41 18.83 -21.40
C VAL A 40 16.36 19.67 -20.13
N THR A 41 15.91 20.92 -20.20
CA THR A 41 15.75 21.78 -19.03
C THR A 41 14.76 21.20 -18.03
N ALA A 42 13.57 20.76 -18.48
CA ALA A 42 12.58 20.12 -17.61
C ALA A 42 13.13 18.85 -16.92
N ARG A 43 13.96 18.07 -17.62
CA ARG A 43 14.62 16.90 -17.03
C ARG A 43 15.64 17.30 -15.96
N GLN A 44 16.44 18.33 -16.22
CA GLN A 44 17.41 18.85 -15.27
C GLN A 44 16.73 19.43 -14.02
N ASP A 45 15.60 20.12 -14.19
CA ASP A 45 14.83 20.66 -13.07
C ASP A 45 14.24 19.54 -12.21
N ALA A 46 13.73 18.47 -12.82
CA ALA A 46 13.25 17.29 -12.12
C ALA A 46 14.38 16.55 -11.39
N GLU A 47 15.54 16.34 -12.03
CA GLU A 47 16.74 15.78 -11.39
C GLU A 47 17.19 16.64 -10.20
N ALA A 48 17.15 17.98 -10.33
CA ALA A 48 17.49 18.89 -9.24
C ALA A 48 16.49 18.87 -8.08
N GLU A 49 15.21 18.60 -8.34
CA GLU A 49 14.20 18.40 -7.30
C GLU A 49 14.42 17.07 -6.58
N VAL A 50 14.68 15.98 -7.31
CA VAL A 50 14.99 14.67 -6.72
C VAL A 50 16.21 14.78 -5.81
N ASN A 51 17.31 15.38 -6.27
CA ASN A 51 18.49 15.56 -5.43
C ASN A 51 18.18 16.39 -4.16
N ARG A 52 17.35 17.43 -4.27
CA ARG A 52 16.94 18.24 -3.11
C ARG A 52 16.09 17.43 -2.12
N LEU A 53 15.21 16.56 -2.61
CA LEU A 53 14.41 15.67 -1.78
C LEU A 53 15.28 14.59 -1.13
N GLU A 54 16.22 14.00 -1.85
CA GLU A 54 17.20 13.03 -1.32
C GLU A 54 18.07 13.67 -0.23
N ASP A 55 18.60 14.87 -0.46
CA ASP A 55 19.36 15.63 0.54
C ASP A 55 18.51 15.91 1.78
N ARG A 56 17.22 16.21 1.59
CA ARG A 56 16.29 16.45 2.71
C ARG A 56 15.97 15.17 3.48
N ILE A 57 15.81 14.04 2.80
CA ILE A 57 15.64 12.73 3.42
C ILE A 57 16.88 12.41 4.25
N ALA A 58 18.08 12.50 3.67
CA ALA A 58 19.33 12.24 4.39
C ALA A 58 19.51 13.18 5.60
N GLN A 59 19.10 14.45 5.48
CA GLN A 59 19.10 15.37 6.61
C GLN A 59 18.11 14.93 7.70
N LEU A 60 16.88 14.55 7.33
CA LEU A 60 15.84 14.12 8.27
C LEU A 60 16.23 12.80 8.95
N GLU A 61 16.80 11.85 8.22
CA GLU A 61 17.35 10.60 8.76
C GLU A 61 18.45 10.91 9.78
N GLY A 62 19.37 11.82 9.47
CA GLY A 62 20.42 12.24 10.41
C GLY A 62 19.92 13.12 11.56
N GLU A 63 18.76 13.77 11.45
CA GLU A 63 18.06 14.43 12.55
C GLU A 63 17.37 13.41 13.46
N LEU A 64 16.73 12.40 12.87
CA LEU A 64 16.08 11.28 13.58
C LEU A 64 17.11 10.47 14.37
N GLU A 65 18.22 10.07 13.74
CA GLU A 65 19.31 9.33 14.40
C GLU A 65 19.89 10.11 15.58
N ARG A 66 20.02 11.44 15.47
CA ARG A 66 20.45 12.28 16.58
C ARG A 66 19.40 12.39 17.68
N VAL A 67 18.11 12.44 17.35
CA VAL A 67 17.03 12.45 18.33
C VAL A 67 16.95 11.11 19.07
N ASP A 68 17.21 9.99 18.38
CA ASP A 68 17.28 8.66 18.97
C ASP A 68 18.49 8.51 19.91
N ASP A 69 19.67 8.99 19.48
CA ASP A 69 20.91 8.96 20.28
C ASP A 69 20.88 9.92 21.49
N GLU A 70 20.31 11.12 21.34
CA GLU A 70 20.24 12.12 22.42
C GLU A 70 19.19 11.77 23.49
N ASN A 71 18.16 10.99 23.14
CA ASN A 71 17.13 10.53 24.08
C ASN A 71 17.45 9.19 24.75
N GLY A 72 18.46 8.44 24.28
CA GLY A 72 18.67 7.06 24.76
C GLY A 72 17.37 6.27 24.68
N GLY A 73 16.65 6.42 23.56
CA GLY A 73 15.28 5.94 23.40
C GLY A 73 15.17 4.44 23.65
N LEU A 74 13.99 4.00 24.08
CA LEU A 74 13.70 2.57 24.12
C LEU A 74 13.68 2.04 22.70
N GLU A 75 14.49 1.02 22.42
CA GLU A 75 14.46 0.31 21.16
C GLU A 75 13.64 -0.99 21.29
N VAL A 76 12.93 -1.35 20.22
CA VAL A 76 12.33 -2.67 20.09
C VAL A 76 13.44 -3.72 20.16
N ARG A 77 13.43 -4.56 21.20
CA ARG A 77 14.44 -5.61 21.42
C ARG A 77 14.56 -6.58 20.25
N ARG A 78 13.43 -6.86 19.58
CA ARG A 78 13.39 -7.77 18.44
C ARG A 78 12.18 -7.52 17.56
N ARG A 79 12.38 -7.48 16.25
CA ARG A 79 11.34 -7.43 15.22
C ARG A 79 11.41 -8.70 14.36
N GLU A 80 10.30 -9.39 14.16
CA GLU A 80 10.22 -10.61 13.36
C GLU A 80 8.93 -10.64 12.55
N GLN A 81 9.02 -10.85 11.23
CA GLN A 81 7.85 -11.14 10.39
C GLN A 81 7.54 -12.63 10.43
N LEU A 82 6.32 -12.96 10.85
CA LEU A 82 5.86 -14.32 11.10
C LEU A 82 4.73 -14.67 10.13
N ARG A 83 4.69 -15.93 9.69
CA ARG A 83 3.59 -16.47 8.87
C ARG A 83 3.45 -17.98 9.00
N GLY A 84 2.31 -18.51 8.55
CA GLY A 84 2.05 -19.95 8.46
C GLY A 84 2.32 -20.69 9.78
N SER A 85 3.01 -21.83 9.69
CA SER A 85 3.32 -22.67 10.86
C SER A 85 4.13 -21.96 11.94
N ARG A 86 5.00 -21.02 11.55
CA ARG A 86 5.84 -20.27 12.50
C ARG A 86 5.01 -19.26 13.30
N LEU A 87 4.08 -18.57 12.65
CA LEU A 87 3.13 -17.69 13.33
C LEU A 87 2.21 -18.48 14.27
N ALA A 88 1.67 -19.61 13.78
CA ALA A 88 0.84 -20.49 14.59
C ALA A 88 1.56 -20.98 15.85
N GLU A 89 2.83 -21.36 15.75
CA GLU A 89 3.65 -21.75 16.91
C GLU A 89 3.82 -20.61 17.92
N VAL A 90 4.05 -19.38 17.46
CA VAL A 90 4.19 -18.21 18.36
C VAL A 90 2.87 -17.91 19.07
N VAL A 91 1.76 -17.93 18.35
CA VAL A 91 0.40 -17.75 18.93
C VAL A 91 0.11 -18.84 19.96
N ASP A 92 0.43 -20.09 19.66
CA ASP A 92 0.26 -21.21 20.60
C ASP A 92 1.12 -21.05 21.86
N ARG A 93 2.36 -20.55 21.72
CA ARG A 93 3.22 -20.25 22.87
C ARG A 93 2.66 -19.12 23.72
N LEU A 94 2.24 -18.01 23.13
CA LEU A 94 1.63 -16.90 23.86
C LEU A 94 0.39 -17.36 24.61
N THR A 95 -0.54 -18.01 23.92
CA THR A 95 -1.79 -18.50 24.54
C THR A 95 -1.60 -19.63 25.56
N SER A 96 -0.44 -20.32 25.54
CA SER A 96 -0.06 -21.32 26.55
C SER A 96 0.43 -20.73 27.88
N PHE A 97 0.82 -19.46 27.89
CA PHE A 97 1.34 -18.79 29.07
C PHE A 97 0.26 -18.66 30.15
N ARG A 98 0.63 -18.91 31.41
CA ARG A 98 -0.28 -18.92 32.56
C ARG A 98 0.29 -18.11 33.71
N THR A 99 -0.56 -17.30 34.31
CA THR A 99 -0.23 -16.44 35.45
C THR A 99 -1.19 -16.69 36.61
N GLY A 100 -1.02 -15.95 37.71
CA GLY A 100 -2.10 -15.76 38.67
C GLY A 100 -3.29 -15.02 38.02
N PRO A 101 -4.42 -14.91 38.75
CA PRO A 101 -5.54 -14.06 38.31
C PRO A 101 -5.03 -12.67 37.96
N GLU A 102 -5.50 -12.13 36.84
CA GLU A 102 -5.15 -10.77 36.37
C GLU A 102 -3.65 -10.53 36.15
N GLY A 103 -2.86 -11.58 35.86
CA GLY A 103 -1.43 -11.43 35.59
C GLY A 103 -1.07 -11.32 34.10
N ALA A 104 -2.00 -11.55 33.19
CA ALA A 104 -1.76 -11.47 31.74
C ALA A 104 -2.73 -10.48 31.10
N LEU A 105 -2.18 -9.42 30.51
CA LEU A 105 -2.90 -8.40 29.76
C LEU A 105 -2.86 -8.71 28.27
N THR A 106 -4.04 -8.67 27.65
CA THR A 106 -4.17 -8.56 26.19
C THR A 106 -4.94 -7.28 25.89
N ALA A 107 -4.42 -6.42 25.03
CA ALA A 107 -5.05 -5.18 24.62
C ALA A 107 -5.01 -5.00 23.10
N VAL A 108 -6.11 -4.56 22.50
CA VAL A 108 -6.19 -4.16 21.09
C VAL A 108 -6.04 -2.64 21.01
N VAL A 109 -5.05 -2.18 20.26
CA VAL A 109 -4.69 -0.77 20.06
C VAL A 109 -5.00 -0.40 18.62
N GLY A 110 -5.87 0.59 18.41
CA GLY A 110 -6.25 1.10 17.09
C GLY A 110 -5.30 2.17 16.57
N ASP A 111 -5.63 2.79 15.44
CA ASP A 111 -4.82 3.85 14.80
C ASP A 111 -4.60 5.10 15.67
N ASP A 112 -5.46 5.33 16.66
CA ASP A 112 -5.34 6.40 17.65
C ASP A 112 -4.39 6.06 18.81
N GLY A 113 -3.76 4.88 18.78
CA GLY A 113 -2.81 4.43 19.77
C GLY A 113 -3.46 4.19 21.14
N LEU A 114 -2.68 4.37 22.20
CA LEU A 114 -3.13 4.21 23.58
C LEU A 114 -4.18 5.25 23.98
N VAL A 115 -4.24 6.40 23.29
CA VAL A 115 -5.24 7.45 23.55
C VAL A 115 -6.66 6.97 23.22
N GLY A 116 -6.79 6.00 22.31
CA GLY A 116 -8.07 5.36 21.99
C GLY A 116 -8.60 4.40 23.04
N LEU A 117 -7.76 3.99 24.00
CA LEU A 117 -8.17 3.09 25.06
C LEU A 117 -8.96 3.86 26.14
N ARG A 118 -9.75 3.13 26.92
CA ARG A 118 -10.38 3.72 28.12
C ARG A 118 -9.28 4.11 29.10
N ASP A 119 -9.39 5.27 29.75
CA ASP A 119 -8.38 5.80 30.67
C ASP A 119 -7.84 4.76 31.66
N GLU A 120 -8.71 3.97 32.31
CA GLU A 120 -8.32 2.91 33.25
C GLU A 120 -7.38 1.84 32.64
N ILE A 121 -7.58 1.51 31.36
CA ILE A 121 -6.78 0.52 30.63
C ILE A 121 -5.44 1.13 30.19
N ALA A 122 -5.46 2.41 29.78
CA ALA A 122 -4.25 3.12 29.41
C ALA A 122 -3.31 3.24 30.62
N ASP A 123 -3.85 3.57 31.80
CA ASP A 123 -3.12 3.62 33.06
C ASP A 123 -2.48 2.24 33.38
N ASP A 124 -3.25 1.15 33.28
CA ASP A 124 -2.74 -0.21 33.50
C ASP A 124 -1.60 -0.58 32.53
N LEU A 125 -1.72 -0.18 31.25
CA LEU A 125 -0.68 -0.39 30.24
C LEU A 125 0.57 0.42 30.55
N GLU A 126 0.42 1.70 30.91
CA GLU A 126 1.52 2.57 31.29
C GLU A 126 2.24 2.06 32.55
N ASP A 127 1.50 1.54 33.54
CA ASP A 127 2.10 0.96 34.75
C ASP A 127 2.96 -0.27 34.46
N VAL A 128 2.52 -1.13 33.53
CA VAL A 128 3.22 -2.39 33.17
C VAL A 128 4.36 -2.16 32.18
N LEU A 129 4.10 -1.36 31.15
CA LEU A 129 5.05 -1.10 30.07
C LEU A 129 6.05 0.00 30.45
N GLY A 130 5.65 0.91 31.33
CA GLY A 130 6.39 2.12 31.67
C GLY A 130 6.67 2.93 30.41
N GLU A 131 7.93 3.29 30.23
CA GLU A 131 8.42 4.01 29.06
C GLU A 131 8.12 3.26 27.72
N ARG A 132 7.93 1.92 27.74
CA ARG A 132 7.64 1.12 26.52
C ARG A 132 6.27 1.38 25.93
N ALA A 133 5.39 2.11 26.62
CA ALA A 133 4.12 2.56 26.08
C ALA A 133 4.29 3.35 24.77
N ALA A 134 5.39 4.11 24.63
CA ALA A 134 5.73 4.80 23.39
C ALA A 134 5.92 3.84 22.20
N LEU A 135 6.59 2.71 22.42
CA LEU A 135 6.81 1.68 21.40
C LEU A 135 5.51 0.99 20.96
N VAL A 136 4.50 0.96 21.81
CA VAL A 136 3.17 0.45 21.45
C VAL A 136 2.45 1.42 20.54
N ASN A 137 2.52 2.73 20.83
CA ASN A 137 1.95 3.76 19.95
C ASN A 137 2.60 3.72 18.56
N ASP A 138 3.91 3.53 18.47
CA ASP A 138 4.62 3.41 17.19
C ASP A 138 4.26 2.13 16.41
N ALA A 139 3.78 1.10 17.13
CA ALA A 139 3.37 -0.17 16.54
C ALA A 139 1.88 -0.20 16.17
N ALA A 140 1.09 0.81 16.51
CA ALA A 140 -0.34 0.85 16.26
C ALA A 140 -0.66 0.92 14.74
N PRO A 141 -1.72 0.24 14.27
CA PRO A 141 -2.64 -0.62 15.03
C PRO A 141 -2.01 -1.99 15.37
N CYS A 142 -2.19 -2.46 16.60
CA CYS A 142 -1.62 -3.73 17.06
C CYS A 142 -2.37 -4.39 18.22
N VAL A 143 -2.04 -5.65 18.48
CA VAL A 143 -2.44 -6.38 19.69
C VAL A 143 -1.24 -6.49 20.62
N VAL A 144 -1.37 -6.00 21.84
CA VAL A 144 -0.37 -6.06 22.90
C VAL A 144 -0.62 -7.28 23.78
N CYS A 145 0.43 -8.06 24.06
CA CYS A 145 0.44 -9.07 25.13
C CYS A 145 1.53 -8.70 26.15
N ALA A 146 1.13 -8.41 27.39
CA ALA A 146 2.05 -8.05 28.48
C ALA A 146 1.70 -8.79 29.78
N ASP A 147 2.68 -9.28 30.53
CA ASP A 147 2.45 -9.84 31.87
C ASP A 147 2.85 -8.88 33.00
N ASP A 148 2.26 -9.11 34.17
CA ASP A 148 2.51 -8.34 35.39
C ASP A 148 3.94 -8.45 35.93
N ALA A 149 4.67 -9.52 35.58
CA ALA A 149 6.06 -9.72 35.98
C ALA A 149 7.08 -9.22 34.94
N GLY A 150 6.62 -8.70 33.79
CA GLY A 150 7.47 -8.16 32.72
C GLY A 150 8.33 -9.19 31.98
N LEU A 151 7.95 -10.48 32.01
CA LEU A 151 8.60 -11.56 31.28
C LEU A 151 8.26 -11.56 29.78
N ILE A 152 7.06 -11.12 29.43
CA ILE A 152 6.47 -11.04 28.10
C ILE A 152 5.96 -9.62 27.93
N SER A 153 6.49 -8.94 26.91
CA SER A 153 5.98 -7.67 26.44
C SER A 153 6.17 -7.66 24.93
N VAL A 154 5.08 -7.90 24.21
CA VAL A 154 5.10 -8.04 22.75
C VAL A 154 3.92 -7.36 22.10
N THR A 155 4.12 -6.91 20.86
CA THR A 155 3.03 -6.47 19.98
C THR A 155 2.97 -7.35 18.74
N LEU A 156 1.76 -7.58 18.23
CA LEU A 156 1.45 -8.29 17.01
C LEU A 156 0.63 -7.37 16.11
N GLU A 157 0.97 -7.25 14.83
CA GLU A 157 0.21 -6.49 13.84
C GLU A 157 -0.79 -7.42 13.12
N PRO A 158 -2.09 -7.40 13.49
CA PRO A 158 -3.08 -8.28 12.87
C PRO A 158 -3.44 -7.79 11.46
N PRO A 159 -3.59 -8.70 10.48
CA PRO A 159 -4.07 -8.33 9.15
C PRO A 159 -5.58 -8.03 9.09
N VAL A 160 -6.32 -8.39 10.14
CA VAL A 160 -7.76 -8.11 10.24
C VAL A 160 -7.99 -6.77 10.94
N SER A 161 -9.02 -6.05 10.53
CA SER A 161 -9.48 -4.85 11.24
C SER A 161 -10.15 -5.28 12.55
N LEU A 162 -9.64 -4.77 13.67
CA LEU A 162 -10.19 -5.01 15.01
C LEU A 162 -10.95 -3.78 15.55
N ASP A 163 -11.36 -2.89 14.65
CA ASP A 163 -11.97 -1.61 14.98
C ASP A 163 -13.26 -1.77 15.79
N GLY A 164 -13.47 -0.89 16.78
CA GLY A 164 -14.68 -0.83 17.60
C GLY A 164 -14.69 -1.71 18.85
N ASP A 165 -13.67 -2.54 19.01
CA ASP A 165 -13.50 -3.43 20.15
C ASP A 165 -12.19 -3.09 20.88
N HIS A 166 -12.06 -1.85 21.38
CA HIS A 166 -10.97 -1.41 22.30
C HIS A 166 -10.98 -2.28 23.57
N ARG A 167 -10.56 -3.53 23.40
CA ARG A 167 -10.67 -4.63 24.32
C ARG A 167 -9.31 -4.74 24.94
N ALA A 168 -9.26 -4.35 26.20
CA ALA A 168 -8.23 -4.84 27.07
C ALA A 168 -8.85 -5.72 28.14
N SER A 169 -8.14 -6.79 28.48
CA SER A 169 -8.54 -7.62 29.60
C SER A 169 -7.32 -8.23 30.28
N TRP A 170 -7.33 -8.12 31.61
CA TRP A 170 -6.48 -8.89 32.49
C TRP A 170 -7.10 -10.25 32.77
N ARG A 171 -6.32 -11.31 32.59
CA ARG A 171 -6.72 -12.71 32.82
C ARG A 171 -5.56 -13.52 33.36
N ASP A 172 -5.79 -14.81 33.59
CA ASP A 172 -4.77 -15.81 33.94
C ASP A 172 -3.97 -16.32 32.72
N ARG A 173 -4.23 -15.76 31.53
CA ARG A 173 -3.65 -16.09 30.21
C ARG A 173 -3.91 -14.95 29.22
N PHE A 174 -3.14 -14.89 28.15
CA PHE A 174 -3.47 -14.00 27.03
C PHE A 174 -4.77 -14.42 26.33
N ALA A 175 -5.60 -13.44 26.01
CA ALA A 175 -6.87 -13.58 25.29
C ALA A 175 -6.69 -13.32 23.79
N LEU A 176 -5.67 -13.93 23.19
CA LEU A 176 -5.37 -13.82 21.76
C LEU A 176 -6.17 -14.87 20.98
N GLU A 177 -6.94 -14.42 19.99
CA GLU A 177 -7.72 -15.31 19.13
C GLU A 177 -6.97 -15.61 17.84
N ARG A 178 -6.95 -16.89 17.43
CA ARG A 178 -6.19 -17.33 16.25
C ARG A 178 -6.66 -16.63 14.96
N GLU A 179 -7.95 -16.36 14.86
CA GLU A 179 -8.55 -15.77 13.66
C GLU A 179 -8.16 -14.31 13.42
N TRP A 180 -7.50 -13.67 14.39
CA TRP A 180 -6.96 -12.31 14.24
C TRP A 180 -5.67 -12.27 13.41
N VAL A 181 -4.91 -13.38 13.37
CA VAL A 181 -3.57 -13.42 12.75
C VAL A 181 -3.34 -14.62 11.84
N LEU A 182 -4.21 -15.63 11.89
CA LEU A 182 -4.12 -16.83 11.05
C LEU A 182 -5.32 -16.93 10.11
N PRO A 183 -5.10 -17.49 8.90
CA PRO A 183 -6.18 -17.79 7.97
C PRO A 183 -7.02 -18.95 8.53
N THR A 184 -8.17 -18.62 9.12
CA THR A 184 -9.11 -19.58 9.72
C THR A 184 -10.48 -19.49 9.08
N GLY A 185 -11.23 -20.59 9.10
CA GLY A 185 -12.59 -20.63 8.55
C GLY A 185 -12.62 -20.37 7.04
N ARG A 186 -13.79 -20.00 6.52
CA ARG A 186 -13.98 -19.77 5.10
C ARG A 186 -14.04 -18.27 4.81
N TYR A 187 -13.13 -17.79 3.97
CA TYR A 187 -13.02 -16.36 3.65
C TYR A 187 -12.75 -16.10 2.17
N ALA A 188 -13.07 -14.89 1.74
CA ALA A 188 -12.71 -14.36 0.43
C ALA A 188 -11.54 -13.37 0.58
N LEU A 189 -10.55 -13.45 -0.31
CA LEU A 189 -9.49 -12.46 -0.43
C LEU A 189 -9.50 -11.90 -1.85
N ALA A 190 -9.70 -10.59 -1.97
CA ALA A 190 -9.69 -9.86 -3.23
C ALA A 190 -8.44 -8.99 -3.33
N LEU A 191 -7.61 -9.25 -4.34
CA LEU A 191 -6.53 -8.38 -4.77
C LEU A 191 -7.06 -7.40 -5.82
N VAL A 192 -6.90 -6.10 -5.56
CA VAL A 192 -7.40 -5.02 -6.41
C VAL A 192 -6.30 -4.00 -6.68
N ARG A 193 -6.00 -3.81 -7.95
CA ARG A 193 -5.09 -2.77 -8.45
C ARG A 193 -5.82 -1.97 -9.52
N ALA A 194 -5.19 -0.90 -9.99
CA ALA A 194 -5.78 -0.05 -11.02
C ALA A 194 -6.11 -0.80 -12.32
N ASP A 195 -5.40 -1.90 -12.61
CA ASP A 195 -5.45 -2.66 -13.86
C ASP A 195 -5.65 -4.17 -13.65
N LEU A 196 -5.80 -4.64 -12.41
CA LEU A 196 -5.78 -6.06 -12.08
C LEU A 196 -6.75 -6.37 -10.94
N PHE A 197 -7.54 -7.42 -11.14
CA PHE A 197 -8.39 -8.00 -10.13
C PHE A 197 -8.13 -9.50 -10.01
N ALA A 198 -8.04 -9.97 -8.77
CA ALA A 198 -8.03 -11.40 -8.50
C ALA A 198 -8.76 -11.68 -7.18
N LEU A 199 -9.65 -12.65 -7.19
CA LEU A 199 -10.42 -13.13 -6.07
C LEU A 199 -10.09 -14.60 -5.81
N GLY A 200 -9.81 -14.94 -4.56
CA GLY A 200 -9.72 -16.32 -4.10
C GLY A 200 -10.69 -16.58 -2.96
N ILE A 201 -11.34 -17.74 -3.00
CA ILE A 201 -12.08 -18.28 -1.85
C ILE A 201 -11.18 -19.30 -1.16
N TYR A 202 -11.08 -19.20 0.15
CA TYR A 202 -10.18 -20.00 0.97
C TYR A 202 -10.94 -20.73 2.09
N ASP A 203 -10.49 -21.94 2.40
CA ASP A 203 -10.83 -22.66 3.63
C ASP A 203 -9.52 -22.88 4.40
N GLY A 204 -9.33 -22.09 5.46
CA GLY A 204 -8.04 -21.95 6.11
C GLY A 204 -6.96 -21.46 5.14
N ASP A 205 -5.89 -22.24 4.97
CA ASP A 205 -4.76 -21.90 4.09
C ASP A 205 -4.93 -22.41 2.64
N GLU A 206 -6.01 -23.14 2.35
CA GLU A 206 -6.24 -23.74 1.04
C GLU A 206 -7.18 -22.89 0.19
N ARG A 207 -6.74 -22.50 -1.01
CA ARG A 207 -7.60 -21.82 -1.99
C ARG A 207 -8.49 -22.85 -2.71
N ILE A 208 -9.80 -22.75 -2.51
CA ILE A 208 -10.79 -23.67 -3.07
C ILE A 208 -11.44 -23.15 -4.36
N ASP A 209 -11.44 -21.83 -4.58
CA ASP A 209 -11.96 -21.21 -5.81
C ASP A 209 -11.16 -19.97 -6.21
N TYR A 210 -11.22 -19.60 -7.49
CA TYR A 210 -10.46 -18.51 -8.07
C TYR A 210 -11.19 -17.82 -9.22
N HIS A 211 -11.17 -16.49 -9.21
CA HIS A 211 -11.57 -15.63 -10.32
C HIS A 211 -10.54 -14.52 -10.51
N GLY A 212 -10.23 -14.12 -11.74
CA GLY A 212 -9.32 -12.99 -11.94
C GLY A 212 -9.28 -12.52 -13.38
N PHE A 213 -8.98 -11.24 -13.55
CA PHE A 213 -8.90 -10.58 -14.85
C PHE A 213 -8.00 -9.34 -14.78
N GLU A 214 -7.55 -8.92 -15.96
CA GLU A 214 -6.83 -7.67 -16.16
C GLU A 214 -7.72 -6.68 -16.94
N SER A 215 -7.43 -5.39 -16.78
CA SER A 215 -8.03 -4.30 -17.55
C SER A 215 -6.94 -3.50 -18.25
N ASP A 216 -7.23 -3.04 -19.46
CA ASP A 216 -6.32 -2.19 -20.27
C ASP A 216 -6.27 -0.74 -19.76
N VAL A 217 -5.94 -0.55 -18.49
CA VAL A 217 -5.76 0.77 -17.88
C VAL A 217 -4.37 1.26 -18.21
N LYS A 218 -4.28 2.43 -18.86
CA LYS A 218 -2.97 2.94 -19.29
C LYS A 218 -2.10 3.30 -18.09
N GLY A 219 -0.82 2.94 -18.14
CA GLY A 219 0.15 3.32 -17.11
C GLY A 219 0.30 4.85 -17.00
N SER A 220 0.77 5.31 -15.84
CA SER A 220 1.10 6.72 -15.64
C SER A 220 2.29 7.10 -16.54
N HIS A 221 2.10 8.07 -17.42
CA HIS A 221 3.18 8.60 -18.25
C HIS A 221 3.56 9.98 -17.77
N SER A 222 4.75 10.10 -17.19
CA SER A 222 5.35 11.35 -16.70
C SER A 222 5.81 12.31 -17.81
N LYS A 223 5.41 12.08 -19.07
CA LYS A 223 5.75 12.97 -20.18
C LYS A 223 4.84 14.19 -20.14
N GLY A 224 5.25 15.20 -19.38
CA GLY A 224 4.57 16.48 -19.24
C GLY A 224 4.27 17.13 -20.59
N GLY A 225 3.04 17.60 -20.77
CA GLY A 225 2.63 18.28 -22.00
C GLY A 225 1.13 18.56 -22.07
N PHE A 226 0.71 19.33 -23.07
CA PHE A 226 -0.68 19.81 -23.26
C PHE A 226 -1.75 18.71 -23.39
N SER A 227 -1.37 17.43 -23.54
CA SER A 227 -2.30 16.29 -23.57
C SER A 227 -2.38 15.51 -22.25
N GLN A 228 -1.55 15.83 -21.25
CA GLN A 228 -1.46 15.10 -19.98
C GLN A 228 -2.80 15.04 -19.24
N ALA A 229 -3.45 16.19 -19.03
CA ALA A 229 -4.73 16.24 -18.32
C ALA A 229 -5.86 15.46 -19.03
N ARG A 230 -5.77 15.24 -20.35
CA ARG A 230 -6.72 14.39 -21.07
C ARG A 230 -6.40 12.91 -20.86
N PHE A 231 -5.12 12.54 -20.81
CA PHE A 231 -4.72 11.15 -20.54
C PHE A 231 -5.03 10.73 -19.12
N GLU A 232 -4.82 11.62 -18.14
CA GLU A 232 -5.18 11.40 -16.75
C GLU A 232 -6.68 11.15 -16.62
N ARG A 233 -7.54 12.02 -17.17
CA ARG A 233 -9.01 11.77 -17.15
C ARG A 233 -9.42 10.46 -17.79
N ILE A 234 -8.88 10.14 -18.98
CA ILE A 234 -9.20 8.85 -19.63
C ILE A 234 -8.76 7.69 -18.75
N ARG A 235 -7.60 7.81 -18.08
CA ARG A 235 -7.10 6.77 -17.19
C ARG A 235 -7.97 6.63 -15.95
N ASP A 236 -8.42 7.75 -15.37
CA ASP A 236 -9.30 7.75 -14.21
C ASP A 236 -10.65 7.10 -14.59
N ASP A 237 -11.26 7.48 -15.72
CA ASP A 237 -12.46 6.84 -16.25
C ASP A 237 -12.27 5.31 -16.45
N GLN A 238 -11.09 4.89 -16.92
CA GLN A 238 -10.76 3.46 -17.08
C GLN A 238 -10.60 2.73 -15.74
N ILE A 239 -10.12 3.42 -14.70
CA ILE A 239 -10.00 2.85 -13.36
C ILE A 239 -11.39 2.69 -12.76
N ASP A 240 -12.26 3.68 -12.91
CA ASP A 240 -13.64 3.63 -12.44
C ASP A 240 -14.39 2.45 -13.08
N ASP A 241 -14.30 2.31 -14.42
CA ASP A 241 -14.86 1.15 -15.15
C ASP A 241 -14.29 -0.19 -14.65
N HIS A 242 -12.99 -0.23 -14.29
CA HIS A 242 -12.37 -1.43 -13.72
C HIS A 242 -12.90 -1.73 -12.33
N LEU A 243 -13.06 -0.72 -11.47
CA LEU A 243 -13.56 -0.87 -10.11
C LEU A 243 -15.03 -1.30 -10.09
N GLU A 244 -15.88 -0.77 -10.98
CA GLU A 244 -17.25 -1.25 -11.14
C GLU A 244 -17.26 -2.76 -11.48
N ARG A 245 -16.40 -3.20 -12.40
CA ARG A 245 -16.25 -4.63 -12.73
C ARG A 245 -15.75 -5.46 -11.55
N CYS A 246 -14.87 -4.91 -10.71
CA CYS A 246 -14.41 -5.57 -9.49
C CYS A 246 -15.56 -5.75 -8.49
N ALA A 247 -16.38 -4.71 -8.29
CA ALA A 247 -17.55 -4.77 -7.42
C ALA A 247 -18.57 -5.82 -7.91
N ASP A 248 -18.86 -5.83 -9.22
CA ASP A 248 -19.73 -6.84 -9.84
C ASP A 248 -19.17 -8.27 -9.67
N ALA A 249 -17.85 -8.44 -9.82
CA ALA A 249 -17.20 -9.72 -9.64
C ALA A 249 -17.29 -10.19 -8.18
N LEU A 250 -17.11 -9.29 -7.20
CA LEU A 250 -17.31 -9.61 -5.79
C LEU A 250 -18.75 -10.05 -5.50
N ALA A 251 -19.74 -9.28 -5.96
CA ALA A 251 -21.15 -9.61 -5.77
C ALA A 251 -21.58 -10.92 -6.46
N THR A 252 -20.92 -11.28 -7.57
CA THR A 252 -21.23 -12.50 -8.33
C THR A 252 -20.52 -13.74 -7.79
N HIS A 253 -19.26 -13.59 -7.37
CA HIS A 253 -18.37 -14.72 -7.11
C HIS A 253 -18.07 -14.96 -5.64
N VAL A 254 -18.38 -14.03 -4.74
CA VAL A 254 -18.30 -14.28 -3.28
C VAL A 254 -19.58 -15.00 -2.85
N PRO A 255 -19.49 -16.27 -2.39
CA PRO A 255 -20.65 -17.00 -1.91
C PRO A 255 -21.23 -16.43 -0.61
N ASP A 256 -22.54 -16.57 -0.41
CA ASP A 256 -23.23 -16.15 0.82
C ASP A 256 -22.75 -16.88 2.10
N ASP A 257 -22.07 -18.02 1.96
CA ASP A 257 -21.54 -18.83 3.06
C ASP A 257 -20.06 -18.54 3.40
N VAL A 258 -19.51 -17.46 2.85
CA VAL A 258 -18.22 -16.91 3.24
C VAL A 258 -18.39 -16.07 4.50
N ASP A 259 -17.56 -16.34 5.52
CA ASP A 259 -17.65 -15.66 6.82
C ASP A 259 -17.14 -14.22 6.74
N ARG A 260 -16.10 -13.98 5.93
CA ARG A 260 -15.33 -12.74 5.91
C ARG A 260 -14.78 -12.42 4.51
N LEU A 261 -14.79 -11.13 4.16
CA LEU A 261 -14.14 -10.58 2.97
C LEU A 261 -12.93 -9.76 3.37
N PHE A 262 -11.79 -9.99 2.73
CA PHE A 262 -10.60 -9.17 2.84
C PHE A 262 -10.27 -8.54 1.49
N VAL A 263 -9.93 -7.25 1.48
CA VAL A 263 -9.60 -6.51 0.26
C VAL A 263 -8.19 -5.94 0.36
N VAL A 264 -7.32 -6.36 -0.53
CA VAL A 264 -5.90 -5.99 -0.52
C VAL A 264 -5.49 -5.44 -1.88
N GLY A 265 -4.41 -4.65 -1.93
CA GLY A 265 -3.83 -4.22 -3.19
C GLY A 265 -3.29 -2.80 -3.15
N GLN A 266 -3.55 -2.00 -4.17
CA GLN A 266 -3.06 -0.63 -4.20
C GLN A 266 -3.89 0.24 -3.25
N ARG A 267 -3.25 0.84 -2.23
CA ARG A 267 -3.91 1.59 -1.13
C ARG A 267 -5.06 2.50 -1.57
N GLY A 268 -4.82 3.37 -2.56
CA GLY A 268 -5.84 4.29 -3.05
C GLY A 268 -7.00 3.59 -3.79
N VAL A 269 -6.71 2.52 -4.53
CA VAL A 269 -7.69 1.76 -5.30
C VAL A 269 -8.57 0.90 -4.39
N VAL A 270 -7.96 0.31 -3.35
CA VAL A 270 -8.69 -0.45 -2.33
C VAL A 270 -9.70 0.44 -1.61
N GLY A 271 -9.28 1.63 -1.17
CA GLY A 271 -10.17 2.60 -0.52
C GLY A 271 -11.34 2.98 -1.41
N THR A 272 -11.07 3.38 -2.67
CA THR A 272 -12.12 3.74 -3.64
C THR A 272 -13.11 2.60 -3.86
N LEU A 273 -12.64 1.36 -4.07
CA LEU A 273 -13.54 0.22 -4.25
C LEU A 273 -14.43 -0.01 -3.02
N VAL A 274 -13.83 0.01 -1.82
CA VAL A 274 -14.56 -0.23 -0.57
C VAL A 274 -15.64 0.83 -0.37
N ASP A 275 -15.31 2.09 -0.58
CA ASP A 275 -16.23 3.21 -0.42
C ASP A 275 -17.34 3.20 -1.48
N ASP A 276 -16.98 3.05 -2.76
CA ASP A 276 -17.94 3.15 -3.87
C ASP A 276 -18.89 1.96 -3.93
N ALA A 277 -18.40 0.75 -3.62
CA ALA A 277 -19.22 -0.46 -3.57
C ALA A 277 -19.89 -0.69 -2.21
N GLY A 278 -19.65 0.18 -1.21
CA GLY A 278 -20.23 0.07 0.14
C GLY A 278 -19.87 -1.24 0.83
N LEU A 279 -18.63 -1.71 0.65
CA LEU A 279 -18.15 -2.97 1.22
C LEU A 279 -17.80 -2.78 2.69
N GLU A 280 -18.06 -3.81 3.50
CA GLU A 280 -17.61 -3.88 4.90
C GLU A 280 -16.61 -5.04 5.04
N PRO A 281 -15.37 -4.90 4.52
CA PRO A 281 -14.37 -5.96 4.63
C PRO A 281 -13.92 -6.13 6.09
N ALA A 282 -13.62 -7.37 6.47
CA ALA A 282 -13.05 -7.71 7.77
C ALA A 282 -11.59 -7.26 7.93
N GLY A 283 -10.97 -6.71 6.89
CA GLY A 283 -9.62 -6.16 6.90
C GLY A 283 -9.20 -5.69 5.51
N THR A 284 -8.37 -4.64 5.48
CA THR A 284 -7.77 -4.14 4.25
C THR A 284 -6.27 -3.96 4.40
N ALA A 285 -5.53 -4.14 3.30
CA ALA A 285 -4.08 -3.93 3.33
C ALA A 285 -3.53 -3.45 1.98
N ALA A 286 -2.48 -2.64 2.05
CA ALA A 286 -1.69 -2.32 0.87
C ALA A 286 -0.69 -3.45 0.59
N VAL A 287 -0.73 -4.03 -0.61
CA VAL A 287 0.24 -5.05 -1.05
C VAL A 287 0.77 -4.73 -2.44
N ASP A 288 2.05 -5.04 -2.69
CA ASP A 288 2.71 -4.76 -3.97
C ASP A 288 2.75 -5.98 -4.91
N ALA A 289 1.77 -6.87 -4.80
CA ALA A 289 1.68 -8.04 -5.66
C ALA A 289 1.41 -7.62 -7.13
N THR A 290 2.27 -8.04 -8.05
CA THR A 290 2.22 -7.66 -9.48
C THR A 290 2.36 -8.89 -10.39
N GLY A 291 2.15 -8.71 -11.69
CA GLY A 291 2.18 -9.78 -12.70
C GLY A 291 0.81 -10.39 -12.92
N ASP A 292 0.77 -11.61 -13.46
CA ASP A 292 -0.49 -12.29 -13.79
C ASP A 292 -1.43 -12.40 -12.56
N PRO A 293 -2.76 -12.29 -12.72
CA PRO A 293 -3.69 -12.20 -11.60
C PRO A 293 -3.62 -13.37 -10.60
N LYS A 294 -3.38 -14.60 -11.08
CA LYS A 294 -3.32 -15.78 -10.22
C LYS A 294 -2.05 -15.84 -9.34
N PRO A 295 -0.83 -15.71 -9.90
CA PRO A 295 0.39 -15.53 -9.10
C PRO A 295 0.35 -14.31 -8.19
N ALA A 296 -0.18 -13.17 -8.67
CA ALA A 296 -0.29 -11.96 -7.88
C ALA A 296 -1.18 -12.20 -6.64
N LEU A 297 -2.31 -12.90 -6.79
CA LEU A 297 -3.15 -13.27 -5.66
C LEU A 297 -2.43 -14.16 -4.64
N GLU A 298 -1.60 -15.10 -5.09
CA GLU A 298 -0.82 -15.98 -4.19
C GLU A 298 0.21 -15.18 -3.38
N ASP A 299 0.88 -14.21 -4.01
CA ASP A 299 1.80 -13.31 -3.32
C ASP A 299 1.07 -12.36 -2.36
N ALA A 300 -0.07 -11.81 -2.79
CA ALA A 300 -0.93 -10.97 -1.97
C ALA A 300 -1.43 -11.71 -0.72
N HIS A 301 -1.92 -12.95 -0.88
CA HIS A 301 -2.36 -13.79 0.22
C HIS A 301 -1.24 -14.04 1.23
N ARG A 302 -0.04 -14.40 0.73
CA ARG A 302 1.14 -14.59 1.57
C ARG A 302 1.55 -13.32 2.31
N SER A 303 1.52 -12.17 1.63
CA SER A 303 1.86 -10.88 2.24
C SER A 303 0.83 -10.47 3.29
N PHE A 304 -0.45 -10.66 3.00
CA PHE A 304 -1.55 -10.31 3.90
C PHE A 304 -1.48 -11.11 5.21
N TRP A 305 -1.26 -12.43 5.14
CA TRP A 305 -1.14 -13.27 6.34
C TRP A 305 0.27 -13.27 6.97
N THR A 306 1.05 -12.22 6.72
CA THR A 306 2.32 -12.00 7.42
C THR A 306 2.10 -10.98 8.53
N THR A 307 2.25 -11.44 9.78
CA THR A 307 2.12 -10.61 10.97
C THR A 307 3.49 -10.20 11.47
N GLU A 308 3.65 -8.93 11.82
CA GLU A 308 4.85 -8.47 12.49
C GLU A 308 4.74 -8.65 14.01
N LEU A 309 5.76 -9.31 14.59
CA LEU A 309 5.97 -9.41 16.02
C LEU A 309 7.07 -8.44 16.45
N ARG A 310 6.79 -7.60 17.44
CA ARG A 310 7.78 -6.76 18.13
C ARG A 310 7.90 -7.21 19.58
N VAL A 311 9.12 -7.36 20.08
CA VAL A 311 9.42 -7.60 21.51
C VAL A 311 9.92 -6.30 22.11
N LEU A 312 9.24 -5.82 23.15
CA LEU A 312 9.52 -4.53 23.82
C LEU A 312 10.53 -4.68 24.97
#